data_AF-A0AB74BBW5-F1
#
_entry.id   AF-A0AB74BBW5-F1
#
_cell.length_a   1.000
_cell.length_b   1.000
_cell.length_c   1.000
_cell.angle_alpha   90.00
_cell.angle_beta   90.00
_cell.angle_gamma   90.00
#
_symmetry.space_group_name_H-M   'P 1'
#
loop_
_entity.id
_entity.type
_entity.pdbx_description
1 polymer ?
#
loop_
_entity_poly.entity_id
_entity_poly.type
_entity_poly.pdbx_seq_one_letter_code
_entity_poly.pdbx_strand_id
1 'polypeptide(L)'
;MPVEAPVPNDPRAWVDVAVRQNLELQASERAVSAAEQTLNQRKAGHAPTVDAVASYRKGDNDSFGYSNPTDFGANGYRDNVAQSSIGIELNIPLYSGGMTNSQIKESTERLYQSQDEQEDRRREVVLNTRNAFRGINTGIEQIAARRQSIVSGQKS
;
A
#
# COMPACT_ATOMS: atom_id res chain seq x y z
N MET A 1 30.23 -23.05 -26.40
CA MET A 1 29.09 -23.79 -25.83
C MET A 1 27.98 -23.84 -26.88
N PRO A 2 27.29 -24.98 -27.08
CA PRO A 2 26.12 -25.02 -27.96
C PRO A 2 25.05 -24.07 -27.40
N VAL A 3 24.33 -23.40 -28.30
CA VAL A 3 23.26 -22.48 -27.94
C VAL A 3 22.00 -23.32 -27.96
N GLU A 4 21.55 -23.74 -26.79
CA GLU A 4 20.41 -24.64 -26.64
C GLU A 4 19.11 -23.85 -26.53
N ALA A 5 18.03 -24.41 -27.07
CA ALA A 5 16.70 -23.82 -26.97
C ALA A 5 16.27 -23.67 -25.51
N PRO A 6 15.42 -22.68 -25.18
CA PRO A 6 14.81 -22.61 -23.86
C PRO A 6 14.11 -23.93 -23.55
N VAL A 7 14.35 -24.51 -22.36
CA VAL A 7 13.66 -25.71 -21.89
C VAL A 7 12.77 -25.31 -20.71
N PRO A 8 11.44 -25.46 -20.81
CA PRO A 8 10.65 -25.96 -21.95
C PRO A 8 10.65 -25.00 -23.15
N ASN A 9 10.59 -25.54 -24.38
CA ASN A 9 10.38 -24.74 -25.60
C ASN A 9 8.89 -24.38 -25.77
N ASP A 10 8.27 -23.91 -24.68
CA ASP A 10 6.90 -23.44 -24.63
C ASP A 10 6.87 -22.03 -24.04
N PRO A 11 6.45 -21.01 -24.80
CA PRO A 11 6.32 -19.65 -24.28
C PRO A 11 5.43 -19.54 -23.04
N ARG A 12 4.43 -20.42 -22.89
CA ARG A 12 3.49 -20.38 -21.76
C ARG A 12 4.18 -20.70 -20.44
N ALA A 13 5.05 -21.72 -20.43
CA ALA A 13 5.80 -22.09 -19.23
C ALA A 13 6.65 -20.92 -18.68
N TRP A 14 7.29 -20.16 -19.57
CA TRP A 14 8.08 -18.98 -19.18
C TRP A 14 7.21 -17.82 -18.71
N VAL A 15 6.05 -17.61 -19.33
CA VAL A 15 5.07 -16.61 -18.88
C VAL A 15 4.55 -16.94 -17.48
N ASP A 16 4.24 -18.21 -17.19
CA ASP A 16 3.73 -18.61 -15.87
C ASP A 16 4.79 -18.45 -14.77
N VAL A 17 6.07 -18.66 -15.10
CA VAL A 17 7.18 -18.36 -14.18
C VAL A 17 7.32 -16.85 -13.99
N ALA A 18 7.32 -16.08 -15.08
CA ALA A 18 7.47 -14.63 -15.03
C ALA A 18 6.34 -13.97 -14.23
N VAL A 19 5.08 -14.33 -14.48
CA VAL A 19 3.94 -13.79 -13.72
C VAL A 19 4.04 -14.12 -12.23
N ARG A 20 4.51 -15.31 -11.84
CA ARG A 20 4.63 -15.67 -10.42
C ARG A 20 5.81 -15.01 -9.71
N GLN A 21 6.92 -14.81 -10.41
CA GLN A 21 8.19 -14.39 -9.81
C GLN A 21 8.55 -12.92 -10.07
N ASN A 22 7.80 -12.21 -10.92
CA ASN A 22 8.08 -10.82 -11.22
C ASN A 22 7.78 -9.90 -10.02
N LEU A 23 8.82 -9.21 -9.54
CA LEU A 23 8.75 -8.32 -8.38
C LEU A 23 7.90 -7.07 -8.64
N GLU A 24 7.82 -6.59 -9.87
CA GLU A 24 7.00 -5.43 -10.22
C GLU A 24 5.50 -5.75 -10.16
N LEU A 25 5.13 -7.00 -10.50
CA LEU A 25 3.76 -7.48 -10.37
C LEU A 25 3.38 -7.72 -8.91
N GLN A 26 4.30 -8.27 -8.09
CA GLN A 26 4.09 -8.37 -6.65
C GLN A 26 3.97 -6.98 -6.00
N ALA A 27 4.74 -5.99 -6.48
CA ALA A 27 4.63 -4.62 -6.01
C ALA A 27 3.27 -3.98 -6.39
N SER A 28 2.74 -4.24 -7.59
CA SER A 28 1.41 -3.74 -7.95
C SER A 28 0.29 -4.45 -7.21
N GLU A 29 0.40 -5.76 -6.91
CA GLU A 29 -0.52 -6.45 -6.00
C GLU A 29 -0.58 -5.77 -4.62
N ARG A 30 0.59 -5.41 -4.06
CA ARG A 30 0.64 -4.67 -2.79
C ARG A 30 0.05 -3.26 -2.90
N ALA A 31 0.20 -2.60 -4.04
CA ALA A 31 -0.43 -1.30 -4.30
C ALA A 31 -1.96 -1.40 -4.31
N VAL A 32 -2.53 -2.44 -4.96
CA VAL A 32 -3.96 -2.73 -4.91
C VAL A 32 -4.42 -2.98 -3.49
N SER A 33 -3.73 -3.83 -2.73
CA SER A 33 -4.07 -4.07 -1.32
C SER A 33 -4.02 -2.78 -0.48
N ALA A 34 -3.05 -1.90 -0.71
CA ALA A 34 -2.97 -0.61 -0.02
C ALA A 34 -4.14 0.32 -0.37
N ALA A 35 -4.57 0.33 -1.64
CA ALA A 35 -5.75 1.07 -2.07
C ALA A 35 -7.04 0.52 -1.43
N GLU A 36 -7.18 -0.80 -1.32
CA GLU A 36 -8.29 -1.45 -0.60
C GLU A 36 -8.33 -1.05 0.88
N GLN A 37 -7.17 -1.06 1.56
CA GLN A 37 -7.08 -0.63 2.96
C GLN A 37 -7.43 0.86 3.12
N THR A 38 -7.02 1.69 2.16
CA THR A 38 -7.39 3.12 2.15
C THR A 38 -8.90 3.30 1.99
N LEU A 39 -9.54 2.54 1.09
CA LEU A 39 -11.00 2.55 0.93
C LEU A 39 -11.70 2.11 2.22
N ASN A 40 -11.22 1.04 2.87
CA ASN A 40 -11.77 0.57 4.14
C ASN A 40 -11.61 1.63 5.25
N GLN A 41 -10.48 2.32 5.29
CA GLN A 41 -10.27 3.45 6.20
C GLN A 41 -11.27 4.57 5.95
N ARG A 42 -11.56 4.93 4.69
CA ARG A 42 -12.58 5.95 4.38
C ARG A 42 -13.99 5.50 4.77
N LYS A 43 -14.32 4.22 4.56
CA LYS A 43 -15.60 3.64 5.00
C LYS A 43 -15.76 3.69 6.52
N ALA A 44 -14.66 3.50 7.26
CA ALA A 44 -14.64 3.62 8.71
C ALA A 44 -14.87 5.05 9.22
N GLY A 45 -14.85 6.07 8.36
CA GLY A 45 -15.21 7.45 8.73
C GLY A 45 -16.66 7.63 9.20
N HIS A 46 -17.52 6.63 9.00
CA HIS A 46 -18.89 6.57 9.55
C HIS A 46 -18.99 5.79 10.86
N ALA A 47 -17.91 5.15 11.29
CA ALA A 47 -17.91 4.34 12.51
C ALA A 47 -17.71 5.22 13.75
N PRO A 48 -18.33 4.85 14.88
CA PRO A 48 -18.03 5.47 16.16
C PRO A 48 -16.61 5.11 16.62
N THR A 49 -15.94 6.04 17.29
CA THR A 49 -14.63 5.82 17.93
C THR A 49 -14.78 5.82 19.44
N VAL A 50 -14.02 4.95 20.11
CA VAL A 50 -14.02 4.83 21.58
C VAL A 50 -12.58 4.90 22.06
N ASP A 51 -12.28 5.88 22.88
CA ASP A 51 -10.95 6.18 23.36
C ASP A 51 -10.90 6.12 24.90
N ALA A 52 -9.81 5.59 25.44
CA ALA A 52 -9.55 5.65 26.88
C ALA A 52 -8.63 6.84 27.16
N VAL A 53 -9.11 7.78 27.97
CA VAL A 53 -8.39 9.02 28.28
C VAL A 53 -8.01 9.04 29.76
N ALA A 54 -6.75 9.36 30.03
CA ALA A 54 -6.25 9.58 31.37
C ALA A 54 -5.48 10.91 31.39
N SER A 55 -5.74 11.74 32.40
CA SER A 55 -5.03 13.00 32.56
C SER A 55 -4.60 13.20 34.00
N TYR A 56 -3.40 13.74 34.17
CA TYR A 56 -2.86 14.19 35.44
C TYR A 56 -2.39 15.63 35.29
N ARG A 57 -2.85 16.51 36.17
CA ARG A 57 -2.46 17.92 36.18
C ARG A 57 -2.10 18.33 37.61
N LYS A 58 -1.03 19.08 37.78
CA LYS A 58 -0.57 19.62 39.07
C LYS A 58 -0.12 21.07 38.91
N GLY A 59 -0.44 21.93 39.88
CA GLY A 59 -0.03 23.34 39.86
C GLY A 59 -0.77 24.19 40.92
N ASP A 60 -0.51 25.49 40.90
CA ASP A 60 -1.06 26.42 41.89
C ASP A 60 -2.54 26.75 41.62
N ASN A 61 -3.29 27.06 42.67
CA ASN A 61 -4.75 27.25 42.64
C ASN A 61 -5.23 28.27 41.58
N ASP A 62 -4.41 29.30 41.30
CA ASP A 62 -4.65 30.32 40.26
C ASP A 62 -4.64 29.75 38.83
N SER A 63 -3.83 28.70 38.58
CA SER A 63 -3.70 28.04 37.28
C SER A 63 -4.87 27.11 36.92
N PHE A 64 -5.74 26.75 37.88
CA PHE A 64 -6.86 25.82 37.67
C PHE A 64 -8.23 26.48 37.66
N GLY A 65 -8.31 27.81 37.82
CA GLY A 65 -9.58 28.55 37.79
C GLY A 65 -10.48 28.31 39.00
N TYR A 66 -9.96 27.74 40.09
CA TYR A 66 -10.71 27.61 41.33
C TYR A 66 -10.82 28.98 42.01
N SER A 67 -12.05 29.37 42.36
CA SER A 67 -12.31 30.60 43.11
C SER A 67 -11.68 30.48 44.49
N ASN A 68 -10.73 31.35 44.84
CA ASN A 68 -10.15 31.41 46.19
C ASN A 68 -11.02 32.36 47.03
N PRO A 69 -11.99 31.90 47.85
CA PRO A 69 -12.84 32.80 48.61
C PRO A 69 -11.98 33.39 49.73
N THR A 70 -11.68 34.68 49.67
CA THR A 70 -10.85 35.38 50.66
C THR A 70 -11.61 35.75 51.94
N ASP A 71 -12.83 35.24 52.16
CA ASP A 71 -13.77 35.84 53.12
C ASP A 71 -13.68 35.32 54.56
N PHE A 72 -12.78 34.38 54.88
CA PHE A 72 -12.65 33.90 56.26
C PHE A 72 -11.21 33.56 56.61
N GLY A 73 -10.38 34.58 56.87
CA GLY A 73 -9.27 34.62 57.85
C GLY A 73 -8.30 33.43 58.06
N ALA A 74 -8.40 32.37 57.28
CA ALA A 74 -7.64 31.14 57.36
C ALA A 74 -6.85 31.08 56.06
N ASN A 75 -5.52 30.98 56.18
CA ASN A 75 -4.56 30.78 55.11
C ASN A 75 -5.20 30.22 53.84
N GLY A 76 -5.56 31.12 52.91
CA GLY A 76 -6.25 30.75 51.68
C GLY A 76 -5.45 29.66 50.99
N TYR A 77 -6.16 28.70 50.39
CA TYR A 77 -5.61 27.53 49.71
C TYR A 77 -4.48 27.92 48.74
N ARG A 78 -3.27 28.01 49.28
CA ARG A 78 -1.98 28.29 48.61
C ARG A 78 -1.25 27.00 48.30
N ASP A 79 -1.97 25.89 48.36
CA ASP A 79 -1.40 24.57 48.20
C ASP A 79 -1.48 24.10 46.75
N ASN A 80 -0.47 23.32 46.39
CA ASN A 80 -0.38 22.64 45.11
C ASN A 80 -1.64 21.77 44.90
N VAL A 81 -2.44 22.11 43.90
CA VAL A 81 -3.60 21.30 43.50
C VAL A 81 -3.12 20.22 42.53
N ALA A 82 -3.56 18.98 42.74
CA ALA A 82 -3.33 17.88 41.82
C ALA A 82 -4.67 17.24 41.44
N GLN A 83 -4.96 17.15 40.14
CA GLN A 83 -6.15 16.52 39.59
C GLN A 83 -5.74 15.35 38.71
N SER A 84 -6.35 14.20 38.97
CA SER A 84 -6.25 13.01 38.13
C SER A 84 -7.63 12.67 37.59
N SER A 85 -7.75 12.36 36.30
CA SER A 85 -9.00 11.85 35.71
C SER A 85 -8.70 10.65 34.82
N ILE A 86 -9.60 9.68 34.84
CA ILE A 86 -9.61 8.54 33.92
C ILE A 86 -11.04 8.43 33.40
N GLY A 87 -11.21 8.29 32.09
CA GLY A 87 -12.51 8.23 31.45
C GLY A 87 -12.46 7.49 30.11
N ILE A 88 -13.64 7.16 29.61
CA ILE A 88 -13.83 6.63 28.25
C ILE A 88 -14.58 7.70 27.45
N GLU A 89 -14.08 8.03 26.27
CA GLU A 89 -14.66 8.99 25.34
C GLU A 89 -15.24 8.25 24.14
N LEU A 90 -16.52 8.50 23.83
CA LEU A 90 -17.22 7.93 22.69
C LEU A 90 -17.57 9.06 21.73
N ASN A 91 -17.08 8.97 20.49
CA ASN A 91 -17.35 9.94 19.43
C ASN A 91 -18.09 9.27 18.27
N ILE A 92 -19.27 9.78 17.91
CA ILE A 92 -20.12 9.22 16.85
C ILE A 92 -20.39 10.31 15.79
N PRO A 93 -19.79 10.23 14.60
CA PRO A 93 -20.11 11.17 13.53
C PRO A 93 -21.51 10.88 12.99
N LEU A 94 -22.46 11.79 13.22
CA LEU A 94 -23.85 11.64 12.73
C LEU A 94 -24.01 12.10 11.27
N TYR A 95 -23.39 13.23 10.93
CA TYR A 95 -23.44 13.76 9.57
C TYR A 95 -22.27 14.69 9.30
N SER A 96 -21.53 14.43 8.22
CA SER A 96 -20.32 15.18 7.84
C SER A 96 -20.53 16.04 6.57
N GLY A 97 -21.76 16.41 6.24
CA GLY A 97 -22.05 17.22 5.04
C GLY A 97 -21.73 16.52 3.70
N GLY A 98 -21.72 15.18 3.67
CA GLY A 98 -21.38 14.39 2.48
C GLY A 98 -19.88 14.13 2.27
N MET A 99 -19.00 14.72 3.09
CA MET A 99 -17.54 14.54 2.98
C MET A 99 -17.10 13.07 2.96
N THR A 100 -17.56 12.26 3.92
CA THR A 100 -17.18 10.84 4.01
C THR A 100 -17.64 10.05 2.78
N ASN A 101 -18.84 10.32 2.28
CA ASN A 101 -19.35 9.65 1.07
C ASN A 101 -18.53 10.00 -0.17
N SER A 102 -18.16 11.27 -0.34
CA SER A 102 -17.29 11.71 -1.44
C SER A 102 -15.91 11.05 -1.36
N GLN A 103 -15.31 10.96 -0.16
CA GLN A 103 -14.02 10.30 0.03
C GLN A 103 -14.08 8.78 -0.24
N ILE A 104 -15.17 8.11 0.11
CA ILE A 104 -15.40 6.70 -0.22
C ILE A 104 -15.49 6.52 -1.73
N LYS A 105 -16.26 7.37 -2.42
CA LYS A 105 -16.39 7.32 -3.87
C LYS A 105 -15.03 7.52 -4.55
N GLU A 106 -14.30 8.56 -4.17
CA GLU A 106 -12.96 8.83 -4.68
C GLU A 106 -12.00 7.65 -4.43
N SER A 107 -12.02 7.07 -3.24
CA SER A 107 -11.14 5.93 -2.90
C SER A 107 -11.52 4.66 -3.65
N THR A 108 -12.80 4.49 -4.01
CA THR A 108 -13.26 3.40 -4.87
C THR A 108 -12.67 3.53 -6.28
N GLU A 109 -12.70 4.73 -6.86
CA GLU A 109 -12.12 4.96 -8.18
C GLU A 109 -10.59 4.77 -8.17
N ARG A 110 -9.91 5.21 -7.09
CA ARG A 110 -8.46 4.96 -6.91
C ARG A 110 -8.12 3.47 -6.79
N LEU A 111 -9.00 2.68 -6.19
CA LEU A 111 -8.84 1.21 -6.16
C LEU A 111 -8.95 0.63 -7.57
N TYR A 112 -9.97 1.01 -8.34
CA TYR A 112 -10.10 0.56 -9.73
C TYR A 112 -8.90 0.96 -10.58
N GLN A 113 -8.43 2.20 -10.45
CA GLN A 113 -7.19 2.64 -11.10
C GLN A 113 -6.00 1.72 -10.75
N SER A 114 -5.82 1.39 -9.47
CA SER A 114 -4.71 0.52 -9.03
C SER A 114 -4.83 -0.90 -9.61
N GLN A 115 -6.06 -1.42 -9.76
CA GLN A 115 -6.33 -2.72 -10.36
C GLN A 115 -6.04 -2.71 -11.87
N ASP A 116 -6.42 -1.64 -12.57
CA ASP A 116 -6.12 -1.47 -13.99
C ASP A 116 -4.61 -1.36 -14.21
N GLU A 117 -3.89 -0.58 -13.39
CA GLU A 117 -2.43 -0.49 -13.44
C GLU A 117 -1.74 -1.84 -13.19
N GLN A 118 -2.28 -2.67 -12.29
CA GLN A 118 -1.79 -4.03 -12.05
C GLN A 118 -1.98 -4.92 -13.29
N GLU A 119 -3.14 -4.87 -13.94
CA GLU A 119 -3.43 -5.66 -15.14
C GLU A 119 -2.58 -5.21 -16.33
N ASP A 120 -2.34 -3.90 -16.48
CA ASP A 120 -1.43 -3.36 -17.50
C ASP A 120 0.01 -3.88 -17.31
N ARG A 121 0.54 -3.83 -16.08
CA ARG A 121 1.86 -4.41 -15.78
C ARG A 121 1.90 -5.91 -16.06
N ARG A 122 0.84 -6.64 -15.71
CA ARG A 122 0.76 -8.07 -16.01
C ARG A 122 0.84 -8.32 -17.51
N ARG A 123 0.10 -7.55 -18.32
CA ARG A 123 0.13 -7.63 -19.79
C ARG A 123 1.51 -7.30 -20.35
N GLU A 124 2.16 -6.29 -19.81
CA GLU A 124 3.52 -5.91 -20.18
C GLU A 124 4.52 -7.04 -19.89
N VAL A 125 4.49 -7.64 -18.68
CA VAL A 125 5.35 -8.77 -18.32
C VAL A 125 5.12 -9.96 -19.26
N VAL A 126 3.87 -10.27 -19.59
CA VAL A 126 3.52 -11.34 -20.55
C VAL A 126 4.09 -11.03 -21.93
N LEU A 127 3.93 -9.81 -22.41
CA LEU A 127 4.44 -9.37 -23.72
C LEU A 127 5.97 -9.45 -23.78
N ASN A 128 6.65 -8.89 -22.78
CA ASN A 128 8.11 -8.87 -22.69
C ASN A 128 8.68 -10.28 -22.60
N THR A 129 8.06 -11.17 -21.81
CA THR A 129 8.48 -12.57 -21.69
C THR A 129 8.35 -13.32 -23.03
N ARG A 130 7.23 -13.12 -23.74
CA ARG A 130 7.03 -13.72 -25.07
C ARG A 130 8.01 -13.19 -26.11
N ASN A 131 8.31 -11.90 -26.08
CA ASN A 131 9.28 -11.29 -26.98
C ASN A 131 10.70 -11.78 -26.71
N ALA A 132 11.09 -11.89 -25.43
CA ALA A 132 12.38 -12.45 -25.03
C ALA A 132 12.53 -13.91 -25.48
N PHE A 133 11.49 -14.73 -25.28
CA PHE A 133 11.47 -16.13 -25.74
C PHE A 133 11.66 -16.24 -27.26
N ARG A 134 10.93 -15.44 -28.04
CA ARG A 134 11.08 -15.39 -29.51
C ARG A 134 12.49 -14.95 -29.92
N GLY A 135 13.02 -13.91 -29.27
CA GLY A 135 14.37 -13.41 -29.53
C GLY A 135 15.46 -14.45 -29.31
N ILE A 136 15.34 -15.26 -28.25
CA ILE A 136 16.26 -16.37 -27.99
C ILE A 136 16.19 -17.42 -29.11
N ASN A 137 14.97 -17.84 -29.50
CA ASN A 137 14.80 -18.82 -30.57
C ASN A 137 15.35 -18.33 -31.91
N THR A 138 15.06 -17.08 -32.30
CA THR A 138 15.63 -16.48 -33.52
C THR A 138 17.15 -16.37 -33.45
N GLY A 139 17.71 -16.06 -32.28
CA GLY A 139 19.17 -16.02 -32.08
C GLY A 139 19.82 -17.39 -32.27
N ILE A 140 19.19 -18.46 -31.79
CA ILE A 140 19.66 -19.83 -31.99
C ILE A 140 19.63 -20.22 -33.47
N GLU A 141 18.53 -19.92 -34.17
CA GLU A 141 18.39 -20.17 -35.61
C GLU A 141 19.47 -19.43 -36.43
N GLN A 142 19.75 -18.17 -36.10
CA GLN A 142 20.80 -17.39 -36.77
C GLN A 142 22.19 -17.99 -36.54
N ILE A 143 22.49 -18.48 -35.32
CA ILE A 143 23.77 -19.11 -35.01
C ILE A 143 23.90 -20.45 -35.74
N ALA A 144 22.83 -21.24 -35.79
CA ALA A 144 22.79 -22.49 -36.54
C ALA A 144 23.03 -22.24 -38.05
N ALA A 145 22.35 -21.26 -38.64
CA ALA A 145 22.52 -20.87 -40.04
C ALA A 145 23.96 -20.40 -40.33
N ARG A 146 24.54 -19.56 -39.47
CA ARG A 146 25.94 -19.08 -39.61
C ARG A 146 26.94 -20.22 -39.55
N ARG A 147 26.76 -21.18 -38.63
CA ARG A 147 27.64 -22.38 -38.56
C ARG A 147 27.56 -23.19 -39.84
N GLN A 148 26.37 -23.40 -40.38
CA GLN A 148 26.19 -24.11 -41.65
C GLN A 148 26.87 -23.37 -42.81
N SER A 149 26.74 -22.04 -42.90
CA SER A 149 27.41 -21.25 -43.93
C SER A 149 28.93 -21.36 -43.87
N ILE A 150 29.54 -21.37 -42.67
CA ILE A 150 30.99 -21.55 -42.50
C ILE A 150 31.42 -22.95 -42.99
N VAL A 151 30.69 -23.99 -42.62
CA VAL A 151 31.01 -25.37 -43.04
C VAL A 151 30.87 -25.54 -44.56
N SER A 152 29.84 -24.96 -45.18
CA SER A 152 29.68 -24.98 -46.63
C SER A 152 30.79 -24.20 -47.34
N GLY A 153 31.20 -23.05 -46.81
CA GLY A 153 32.28 -22.22 -47.37
C GLY A 153 33.68 -22.83 -47.24
N GLN A 154 33.91 -23.75 -46.30
CA GLN A 154 35.16 -24.50 -46.16
C GLN A 154 35.24 -25.75 -47.07
N LYS A 155 34.11 -26.19 -47.62
CA LYS A 155 34.02 -27.37 -48.49
C LYS A 155 34.01 -27.03 -49.99
N SER A 156 34.00 -25.74 -50.35
CA SER A 156 34.23 -25.21 -51.69
C SER A 156 35.66 -24.72 -51.84
#